data_AF-V5GW77-F1
#
_entry.id   AF-V5GW77-F1
#
_cell.length_a   1.000
_cell.length_b   1.000
_cell.length_c   1.000
_cell.angle_alpha   90.00
_cell.angle_beta   90.00
_cell.angle_gamma   90.00
#
_symmetry.space_group_name_H-M   'P 1'
#
loop_
_entity.id
_entity.type
_entity.pdbx_description
1 polymer ?
#
loop_
_entity_poly.entity_id
_entity_poly.type
_entity_poly.pdbx_seq_one_letter_code
_entity_poly.pdbx_strand_id
1 'polypeptide(L)'
;MQVNQINMDFPSELCVKPLALVGVSGLDTLNNAIHKAIWETFNNNRRAERAPVLFKLINNAYEFPVCKPKRSSYDWYIPKGILKKNWMNKHLYEIPAVIVIFYDLDWNDPQWSEKMIECASRVQSMRAALEGRNCRITVVLIQHTLSLPAGEDVLASEKAITLCSSCELNSQSLFVLPHGDHLQGYTIRLENAFYEFSQTYYHNEVKNIKSHKEHLNKNAHHYLYIRHQFKMGFLNELKHDIHTAHKHYTHAYNNLLEVRIVDTNASEIRTVAGFINYKLCRLMFALNLPRDAISQFKAHIDRFKNRMGFQELAFEHYAWLSKQYSVFGDIFDEAVKLGLPAVQTQHPGIYYQQAAQYATMRKKICQELCSSVATYPHPDPLGVIHLEFYGQRPWRPGKVTAEPPDPQLELNGIHAIQFLEKQINHSNIIIALHGMAISQYKTYRCPRTRRHLVLQMADEYYNSKDYGKSLTLLTHMLWDFRTER
;
A
#
# COMPACT_ATOMS: atom_id res chain seq x y z
N MET A 1 7.69 -6.78 -22.04
CA MET A 1 8.55 -5.79 -21.36
C MET A 1 7.98 -5.26 -20.03
N GLN A 2 6.66 -5.08 -19.86
CA GLN A 2 6.09 -4.62 -18.57
C GLN A 2 6.16 -5.65 -17.42
N VAL A 3 6.27 -6.95 -17.70
CA VAL A 3 6.14 -8.02 -16.68
C VAL A 3 7.27 -8.02 -15.62
N ASN A 4 8.49 -7.60 -15.98
CA ASN A 4 9.64 -7.67 -15.05
C ASN A 4 9.86 -6.40 -14.21
N GLN A 5 9.41 -5.23 -14.64
CA GLN A 5 9.37 -4.05 -13.76
C GLN A 5 8.30 -4.21 -12.67
N ILE A 6 7.25 -4.99 -12.93
CA ILE A 6 6.10 -5.16 -12.01
C ILE A 6 6.41 -6.04 -10.78
N ASN A 7 7.46 -6.87 -10.79
CA ASN A 7 7.69 -7.82 -9.68
C ASN A 7 8.71 -7.38 -8.63
N MET A 8 9.51 -6.35 -8.89
CA MET A 8 10.60 -5.94 -7.99
C MET A 8 10.35 -4.61 -7.28
N ASP A 9 9.45 -3.79 -7.80
CA ASP A 9 9.01 -2.58 -7.11
C ASP A 9 7.98 -2.90 -6.03
N PHE A 10 7.99 -2.06 -4.99
CA PHE A 10 7.01 -2.17 -3.92
C PHE A 10 5.65 -1.68 -4.45
N PRO A 11 4.55 -2.42 -4.20
CA PRO A 11 3.23 -1.99 -4.65
C PRO A 11 2.88 -0.63 -4.07
N SER A 12 2.30 0.24 -4.89
CA SER A 12 1.87 1.59 -4.47
C SER A 12 0.95 1.54 -3.25
N GLU A 13 0.08 0.52 -3.19
CA GLU A 13 -0.86 0.23 -2.12
C GLU A 13 -0.18 -0.14 -0.80
N LEU A 14 1.02 -0.71 -0.87
CA LEU A 14 1.82 -0.99 0.32
C LEU A 14 2.48 0.30 0.83
N CYS A 15 2.96 1.14 -0.09
CA CYS A 15 3.76 2.31 0.23
C CYS A 15 2.94 3.49 0.74
N VAL A 16 1.66 3.61 0.36
CA VAL A 16 0.79 4.70 0.81
C VAL A 16 0.60 4.71 2.34
N LYS A 17 0.33 5.88 2.91
CA LYS A 17 -0.22 6.02 4.26
C LYS A 17 -1.71 5.67 4.19
N PRO A 18 -2.18 4.56 4.78
CA PRO A 18 -3.58 4.17 4.68
C PRO A 18 -4.46 5.22 5.36
N LEU A 19 -5.55 5.61 4.68
CA LEU A 19 -6.57 6.52 5.19
C LEU A 19 -7.91 5.79 5.16
N ALA A 20 -8.81 6.12 6.09
CA ALA A 20 -10.14 5.54 6.12
C ALA A 20 -10.94 5.95 4.87
N LEU A 21 -11.40 4.98 4.07
CA LEU A 21 -12.14 5.28 2.83
C LEU A 21 -13.62 5.54 3.14
N VAL A 22 -14.10 6.73 2.79
CA VAL A 22 -15.51 7.12 2.88
C VAL A 22 -16.03 7.42 1.48
N GLY A 23 -17.07 6.69 1.06
CA GLY A 23 -17.73 6.93 -0.20
C GLY A 23 -18.85 7.96 -0.04
N VAL A 24 -18.94 8.90 -0.98
CA VAL A 24 -19.94 9.97 -0.99
C VAL A 24 -20.84 9.79 -2.20
N SER A 25 -22.14 9.69 -1.99
CA SER A 25 -23.15 9.57 -3.04
C SER A 25 -24.18 10.68 -2.91
N GLY A 26 -24.91 10.98 -3.99
CA GLY A 26 -25.98 11.98 -4.01
C GLY A 26 -25.55 13.43 -4.28
N LEU A 27 -24.25 13.72 -4.36
CA LEU A 27 -23.75 15.05 -4.75
C LEU A 27 -23.54 15.16 -6.27
N ASP A 28 -24.32 16.03 -6.91
CA ASP A 28 -24.12 16.44 -8.31
C ASP A 28 -23.13 17.61 -8.41
N THR A 29 -21.85 17.29 -8.56
CA THR A 29 -20.77 18.28 -8.66
C THR A 29 -20.68 19.00 -10.01
N LEU A 30 -21.47 18.58 -11.02
CA LEU A 30 -21.45 19.17 -12.36
C LEU A 30 -22.54 20.24 -12.51
N ASN A 31 -23.76 19.94 -12.08
CA ASN A 31 -24.90 20.83 -12.32
C ASN A 31 -25.34 21.63 -11.08
N ASN A 32 -24.93 21.23 -9.87
CA ASN A 32 -25.35 21.90 -8.64
C ASN A 32 -24.15 22.56 -7.92
N ALA A 33 -24.16 23.90 -7.87
CA ALA A 33 -23.10 24.70 -7.23
C ALA A 33 -22.97 24.42 -5.72
N ILE A 34 -24.09 24.13 -5.04
CA ILE A 34 -24.13 23.82 -3.60
C ILE A 34 -23.43 22.49 -3.36
N HIS A 35 -23.76 21.47 -4.15
CA HIS A 35 -23.13 20.15 -4.09
C HIS A 35 -21.63 20.22 -4.38
N LYS A 36 -21.25 21.02 -5.37
CA LYS A 36 -19.85 21.28 -5.68
C LYS A 36 -19.13 21.94 -4.50
N ALA A 37 -19.71 22.97 -3.89
CA ALA A 37 -19.13 23.63 -2.71
C ALA A 37 -18.98 22.66 -1.52
N ILE A 38 -19.99 21.84 -1.24
CA ILE A 38 -19.93 20.79 -0.20
C ILE A 38 -18.77 19.83 -0.51
N TRP A 39 -18.71 19.29 -1.73
CA TRP A 39 -17.64 18.36 -2.13
C TRP A 39 -16.24 18.98 -2.00
N GLU A 40 -16.08 20.24 -2.42
CA GLU A 40 -14.81 20.98 -2.31
C GLU A 40 -14.36 21.17 -0.86
N THR A 41 -15.30 21.39 0.09
CA THR A 41 -14.94 21.49 1.50
C THR A 41 -14.43 20.18 2.10
N PHE A 42 -14.88 19.01 1.62
CA PHE A 42 -14.33 17.71 1.99
C PHE A 42 -12.99 17.42 1.30
N ASN A 43 -12.81 17.83 0.04
CA ASN A 43 -11.64 17.42 -0.76
C ASN A 43 -10.41 18.36 -0.65
N ASN A 44 -10.62 19.68 -0.65
CA ASN A 44 -9.54 20.66 -0.87
C ASN A 44 -8.87 21.19 0.42
N ASN A 45 -9.57 21.18 1.57
CA ASN A 45 -9.10 21.83 2.80
C ASN A 45 -8.39 20.88 3.79
N ARG A 46 -7.43 20.08 3.32
CA ARG A 46 -6.68 19.11 4.16
C ARG A 46 -5.56 19.79 4.99
N ARG A 47 -5.94 20.52 6.05
CA ARG A 47 -5.01 20.92 7.12
C ARG A 47 -4.60 19.71 7.97
N ALA A 48 -3.46 19.79 8.66
CA ALA A 48 -2.88 18.70 9.45
C ALA A 48 -3.77 18.20 10.62
N GLU A 49 -4.78 18.97 11.02
CA GLU A 49 -5.70 18.65 12.13
C GLU A 49 -6.95 17.86 11.70
N ARG A 50 -7.15 17.61 10.40
CA ARG A 50 -8.33 16.87 9.93
C ARG A 50 -8.23 15.38 10.20
N ALA A 51 -9.40 14.74 10.39
CA ALA A 51 -9.51 13.31 10.48
C ALA A 51 -8.89 12.63 9.24
N PRO A 52 -8.16 11.52 9.40
CA PRO A 52 -7.42 10.91 8.31
C PRO A 52 -8.34 10.02 7.44
N VAL A 53 -9.20 10.71 6.70
CA VAL A 53 -10.22 10.13 5.81
C VAL A 53 -9.89 10.44 4.36
N LEU A 54 -10.12 9.47 3.48
CA LEU A 54 -10.12 9.62 2.04
C LEU A 54 -11.57 9.61 1.55
N PHE A 55 -12.06 10.74 1.07
CA PHE A 55 -13.37 10.83 0.43
C PHE A 55 -13.29 10.43 -1.04
N LYS A 56 -14.26 9.62 -1.50
CA LYS A 56 -14.41 9.23 -2.90
C LYS A 56 -15.85 9.42 -3.34
N LEU A 57 -16.08 10.16 -4.42
CA LEU A 57 -17.40 10.27 -5.01
C LEU A 57 -17.79 8.93 -5.64
N ILE A 58 -18.95 8.41 -5.28
CA ILE A 58 -19.53 7.17 -5.80
C ILE A 58 -20.70 7.54 -6.70
N ASN A 59 -20.50 7.39 -7.99
CA ASN A 59 -21.56 7.57 -8.99
C ASN A 59 -22.55 6.40 -8.94
N ASN A 60 -23.78 6.61 -9.41
CA ASN A 60 -24.82 5.60 -9.51
C ASN A 60 -24.42 4.42 -10.41
N ALA A 61 -23.52 4.64 -11.37
CA ALA A 61 -22.98 3.59 -12.24
C ALA A 61 -21.79 2.81 -11.62
N TYR A 62 -21.42 3.10 -10.37
CA TYR A 62 -20.27 2.44 -9.75
C TYR A 62 -20.61 1.02 -9.30
N GLU A 63 -19.91 0.03 -9.87
CA GLU A 63 -20.07 -1.37 -9.50
C GLU A 63 -19.07 -1.78 -8.40
N PHE A 64 -19.60 -2.24 -7.26
CA PHE A 64 -18.75 -2.72 -6.18
C PHE A 64 -18.20 -4.14 -6.45
N PRO A 65 -16.93 -4.44 -6.10
CA PRO A 65 -16.30 -5.74 -6.39
C PRO A 65 -17.00 -6.92 -5.71
N VAL A 66 -17.56 -7.85 -6.49
CA VAL A 66 -18.40 -8.98 -6.03
C VAL A 66 -17.92 -9.61 -4.71
N CYS A 67 -18.84 -9.73 -3.75
CA CYS A 67 -18.54 -10.36 -2.46
C CYS A 67 -18.31 -11.87 -2.68
N LYS A 68 -17.14 -12.37 -2.25
CA LYS A 68 -16.86 -13.82 -2.35
C LYS A 68 -17.60 -14.56 -1.23
N PRO A 69 -18.19 -15.73 -1.51
CA PRO A 69 -18.86 -16.52 -0.49
C PRO A 69 -17.90 -16.86 0.64
N LYS A 70 -18.38 -16.74 1.89
CA LYS A 70 -17.59 -17.10 3.07
C LYS A 70 -17.41 -18.62 3.07
N ARG A 71 -16.18 -19.07 3.30
CA ARG A 71 -15.85 -20.49 3.38
C ARG A 71 -16.15 -20.99 4.80
N SER A 72 -16.92 -22.07 4.90
CA SER A 72 -17.37 -22.65 6.18
C SER A 72 -16.31 -23.51 6.88
N SER A 73 -15.43 -24.19 6.14
CA SER A 73 -14.32 -25.00 6.70
C SER A 73 -13.03 -24.89 5.88
N TYR A 74 -11.90 -25.08 6.56
CA TYR A 74 -10.54 -25.10 6.00
C TYR A 74 -9.87 -26.47 6.08
N ASP A 75 -10.56 -27.53 6.52
CA ASP A 75 -9.93 -28.82 6.86
C ASP A 75 -9.12 -29.46 5.72
N TRP A 76 -9.45 -29.14 4.47
CA TRP A 76 -8.77 -29.63 3.26
C TRP A 76 -8.22 -28.50 2.38
N TYR A 77 -8.13 -27.27 2.90
CA TYR A 77 -7.75 -26.12 2.09
C TYR A 77 -6.23 -25.91 2.07
N ILE A 78 -5.62 -26.17 0.91
CA ILE A 78 -4.22 -25.84 0.67
C ILE A 78 -4.12 -24.36 0.22
N PRO A 79 -3.42 -23.49 0.97
CA PRO A 79 -3.27 -22.10 0.57
C PRO A 79 -2.41 -21.97 -0.69
N LYS A 80 -2.98 -21.34 -1.72
CA LYS A 80 -2.33 -21.15 -3.02
C LYS A 80 -1.14 -20.17 -3.02
N GLY A 81 -0.98 -19.36 -1.98
CA GLY A 81 0.03 -18.29 -1.86
C GLY A 81 -0.12 -17.52 -0.54
N ILE A 82 0.68 -16.49 -0.30
CA ILE A 82 0.69 -15.75 0.98
C ILE A 82 -0.17 -14.50 0.91
N LEU A 83 0.18 -13.48 0.13
CA LEU A 83 -0.54 -12.20 0.06
C LEU A 83 -1.18 -11.98 -1.32
N LYS A 84 -2.49 -11.72 -1.34
CA LYS A 84 -3.24 -11.48 -2.59
C LYS A 84 -3.00 -10.06 -3.11
N LYS A 85 -2.80 -9.89 -4.42
CA LYS A 85 -2.52 -8.59 -5.05
C LYS A 85 -3.64 -7.58 -4.85
N ASN A 86 -4.88 -7.97 -5.12
CA ASN A 86 -6.02 -7.05 -5.11
C ASN A 86 -6.55 -6.71 -3.70
N TRP A 87 -6.04 -7.36 -2.63
CA TRP A 87 -6.64 -7.18 -1.29
C TRP A 87 -6.38 -5.79 -0.70
N MET A 88 -5.17 -5.24 -0.85
CA MET A 88 -4.87 -3.88 -0.36
C MET A 88 -5.64 -2.83 -1.15
N ASN A 89 -5.60 -2.91 -2.49
CA ASN A 89 -6.31 -1.98 -3.38
C ASN A 89 -7.82 -1.93 -3.06
N LYS A 90 -8.44 -3.10 -2.87
CA LYS A 90 -9.84 -3.25 -2.48
C LYS A 90 -10.22 -2.43 -1.25
N HIS A 91 -9.39 -2.43 -0.19
CA HIS A 91 -9.70 -1.72 1.06
C HIS A 91 -9.21 -0.27 1.09
N LEU A 92 -8.30 0.12 0.19
CA LEU A 92 -7.85 1.50 0.05
C LEU A 92 -8.76 2.33 -0.86
N TYR A 93 -9.29 1.75 -1.93
CA TYR A 93 -9.89 2.52 -3.03
C TYR A 93 -11.22 2.01 -3.56
N GLU A 94 -11.56 0.72 -3.37
CA GLU A 94 -12.76 0.14 -3.99
C GLU A 94 -13.95 0.06 -3.04
N ILE A 95 -13.73 -0.42 -1.81
CA ILE A 95 -14.78 -0.67 -0.82
C ILE A 95 -14.63 0.28 0.36
N PRO A 96 -15.52 1.28 0.47
CA PRO A 96 -15.50 2.21 1.58
C PRO A 96 -15.93 1.54 2.89
N ALA A 97 -15.41 2.05 3.99
CA ALA A 97 -15.85 1.68 5.34
C ALA A 97 -17.25 2.27 5.64
N VAL A 98 -17.51 3.47 5.11
CA VAL A 98 -18.77 4.20 5.26
C VAL A 98 -19.22 4.74 3.90
N ILE A 99 -20.48 4.56 3.56
CA ILE A 99 -21.16 5.30 2.49
C ILE A 99 -22.03 6.38 3.10
N VAL A 100 -21.80 7.61 2.65
CA VAL A 100 -22.57 8.79 3.02
C VAL A 100 -23.42 9.20 1.82
N ILE A 101 -24.74 9.18 1.99
CA ILE A 101 -25.71 9.60 0.98
C ILE A 101 -26.15 11.02 1.34
N PHE A 102 -25.76 11.98 0.51
CA PHE A 102 -26.27 13.34 0.59
C PHE A 102 -27.61 13.41 -0.12
N TYR A 103 -28.58 14.06 0.50
CA TYR A 103 -29.93 14.20 -0.04
C TYR A 103 -30.49 15.58 0.27
N ASP A 104 -31.00 16.27 -0.75
CA ASP A 104 -31.62 17.59 -0.62
C ASP A 104 -33.03 17.46 -0.03
N LEU A 105 -33.18 17.82 1.24
CA LEU A 105 -34.48 17.76 1.91
C LEU A 105 -34.53 18.74 3.08
N ASP A 106 -35.33 19.79 2.92
CA ASP A 106 -35.69 20.71 3.99
C ASP A 106 -36.84 20.11 4.84
N TRP A 107 -36.86 20.42 6.14
CA TRP A 107 -37.91 19.92 7.04
C TRP A 107 -39.32 20.41 6.63
N ASN A 108 -39.41 21.57 5.99
CA ASN A 108 -40.65 22.21 5.58
C ASN A 108 -41.03 21.94 4.11
N ASP A 109 -40.42 20.94 3.48
CA ASP A 109 -40.69 20.60 2.09
C ASP A 109 -42.15 20.13 1.89
N PRO A 110 -42.92 20.73 0.95
CA PRO A 110 -44.31 20.37 0.71
C PRO A 110 -44.48 18.93 0.17
N GLN A 111 -43.44 18.36 -0.46
CA GLN A 111 -43.42 16.99 -0.98
C GLN A 111 -42.66 16.02 -0.06
N TRP A 112 -42.66 16.30 1.26
CA TRP A 112 -41.97 15.50 2.27
C TRP A 112 -42.14 13.99 2.11
N SER A 113 -43.39 13.52 1.92
CA SER A 113 -43.70 12.09 1.81
C SER A 113 -43.06 11.44 0.59
N GLU A 114 -43.07 12.11 -0.57
CA GLU A 114 -42.49 11.59 -1.81
C GLU A 114 -40.96 11.54 -1.73
N LYS A 115 -40.35 12.63 -1.26
CA LYS A 115 -38.90 12.71 -1.08
C LYS A 115 -38.37 11.73 -0.02
N MET A 116 -39.14 11.50 1.04
CA MET A 116 -38.80 10.48 2.05
C MET A 116 -38.75 9.07 1.43
N ILE A 117 -39.74 8.70 0.60
CA ILE A 117 -39.78 7.41 -0.10
C ILE A 117 -38.61 7.31 -1.09
N GLU A 118 -38.30 8.39 -1.81
CA GLU A 118 -37.16 8.43 -2.73
C GLU A 118 -35.83 8.23 -1.99
N CYS A 119 -35.62 8.93 -0.87
CA CYS A 119 -34.43 8.78 -0.03
C CYS A 119 -34.29 7.34 0.49
N ALA A 120 -35.38 6.74 0.99
CA ALA A 120 -35.39 5.35 1.43
C ALA A 120 -35.04 4.37 0.30
N SER A 121 -35.57 4.60 -0.91
CA SER A 121 -35.24 3.81 -2.10
C SER A 121 -33.74 3.90 -2.46
N ARG A 122 -33.16 5.10 -2.42
CA ARG A 122 -31.71 5.30 -2.65
C ARG A 122 -30.86 4.56 -1.60
N VAL A 123 -31.24 4.63 -0.33
CA VAL A 123 -30.57 3.90 0.77
C VAL A 123 -30.66 2.39 0.52
N GLN A 124 -31.82 1.88 0.13
CA GLN A 124 -32.02 0.45 -0.08
C GLN A 124 -31.28 -0.08 -1.31
N SER A 125 -31.23 0.70 -2.41
CA SER A 125 -30.43 0.37 -3.59
C SER A 125 -28.95 0.25 -3.25
N MET A 126 -28.41 1.21 -2.48
CA MET A 126 -27.03 1.17 -2.01
C MET A 126 -26.77 -0.01 -1.06
N ARG A 127 -27.72 -0.33 -0.19
CA ARG A 127 -27.65 -1.48 0.73
C ARG A 127 -27.58 -2.80 -0.05
N ALA A 128 -28.40 -2.96 -1.09
CA ALA A 128 -28.37 -4.13 -1.97
C ALA A 128 -27.04 -4.24 -2.72
N ALA A 129 -26.51 -3.14 -3.26
CA ALA A 129 -25.19 -3.13 -3.92
C ALA A 129 -24.03 -3.50 -2.98
N LEU A 130 -24.22 -3.32 -1.66
CA LEU A 130 -23.26 -3.61 -0.60
C LEU A 130 -23.53 -4.92 0.13
N GLU A 131 -24.46 -5.75 -0.35
CA GLU A 131 -24.85 -6.98 0.33
C GLU A 131 -23.65 -7.90 0.64
N GLY A 132 -23.66 -8.46 1.85
CA GLY A 132 -22.59 -9.31 2.37
C GLY A 132 -21.34 -8.54 2.83
N ARG A 133 -21.34 -7.21 2.78
CA ARG A 133 -20.28 -6.35 3.33
C ARG A 133 -20.79 -5.59 4.55
N ASN A 134 -19.94 -5.40 5.54
CA ASN A 134 -20.29 -4.68 6.77
C ASN A 134 -20.21 -3.14 6.60
N CYS A 135 -20.29 -2.62 5.37
CA CYS A 135 -20.16 -1.18 5.12
C CYS A 135 -21.29 -0.42 5.82
N ARG A 136 -20.96 0.66 6.53
CA ARG A 136 -21.95 1.46 7.24
C ARG A 136 -22.57 2.47 6.28
N ILE A 137 -23.90 2.53 6.24
CA ILE A 137 -24.63 3.53 5.45
C ILE A 137 -25.09 4.67 6.39
N THR A 138 -24.96 5.90 5.91
CA THR A 138 -25.27 7.13 6.63
C THR A 138 -25.90 8.13 5.68
N VAL A 139 -26.87 8.91 6.14
CA VAL A 139 -27.56 9.94 5.35
C VAL A 139 -27.22 11.32 5.91
N VAL A 140 -26.93 12.25 5.02
CA VAL A 140 -26.75 13.68 5.34
C VAL A 140 -27.80 14.46 4.58
N LEU A 141 -28.70 15.11 5.30
CA LEU A 141 -29.70 15.99 4.72
C LEU A 141 -29.09 17.37 4.49
N ILE A 142 -29.12 17.83 3.25
CA ILE A 142 -28.73 19.20 2.90
C ILE A 142 -29.95 20.09 3.11
N GLN A 143 -29.79 21.11 3.94
CA GLN A 143 -30.85 22.09 4.21
C GLN A 143 -30.49 23.44 3.62
N HIS A 144 -31.39 23.96 2.78
CA HIS A 144 -31.25 25.24 2.12
C HIS A 144 -31.89 26.37 2.93
N THR A 145 -32.81 26.03 3.83
CA THR A 145 -33.42 26.99 4.76
C THR A 145 -32.64 27.10 6.08
N LEU A 146 -32.53 28.33 6.60
CA LEU A 146 -31.89 28.59 7.90
C LEU A 146 -32.67 27.84 9.00
N SER A 147 -31.95 27.00 9.76
CA SER A 147 -32.52 26.30 10.90
C SER A 147 -33.05 27.29 11.94
N LEU A 148 -34.30 27.09 12.40
CA LEU A 148 -34.87 27.83 13.53
C LEU A 148 -34.03 27.61 14.81
N PRO A 149 -34.05 28.54 15.79
CA PRO A 149 -33.26 28.41 17.01
C PRO A 149 -33.56 27.12 17.79
N ALA A 150 -32.54 26.57 18.46
CA ALA A 150 -32.65 25.34 19.24
C ALA A 150 -33.71 25.47 20.36
N GLY A 151 -34.86 24.83 20.18
CA GLY A 151 -35.93 24.78 21.18
C GLY A 151 -37.36 24.55 20.64
N GLU A 152 -37.63 24.91 19.38
CA GLU A 152 -39.01 24.88 18.82
C GLU A 152 -39.30 23.74 17.82
N ASP A 153 -38.33 22.88 17.50
CA ASP A 153 -38.44 21.97 16.35
C ASP A 153 -38.81 20.51 16.72
N VAL A 154 -39.85 20.34 17.53
CA VAL A 154 -40.42 19.00 17.84
C VAL A 154 -40.82 18.27 16.54
N LEU A 155 -41.29 19.03 15.56
CA LEU A 155 -41.72 18.55 14.25
C LEU A 155 -40.54 18.03 13.40
N ALA A 156 -39.38 18.70 13.41
CA ALA A 156 -38.18 18.15 12.78
C ALA A 156 -37.67 16.88 13.46
N SER A 157 -37.76 16.79 14.80
CA SER A 157 -37.36 15.58 15.52
C SER A 157 -38.24 14.38 15.15
N GLU A 158 -39.55 14.56 15.07
CA GLU A 158 -40.48 13.51 14.65
C GLU A 158 -40.22 13.10 13.19
N LYS A 159 -40.05 14.09 12.30
CA LYS A 159 -39.69 13.86 10.89
C LYS A 159 -38.36 13.11 10.73
N ALA A 160 -37.35 13.42 11.53
CA ALA A 160 -36.07 12.71 11.53
C ALA A 160 -36.26 11.22 11.91
N ILE A 161 -37.07 10.94 12.94
CA ILE A 161 -37.36 9.57 13.39
C ILE A 161 -38.12 8.80 12.31
N THR A 162 -39.12 9.41 11.68
CA THR A 162 -39.88 8.78 10.58
C THR A 162 -38.98 8.45 9.39
N LEU A 163 -38.13 9.39 8.96
CA LEU A 163 -37.17 9.18 7.88
C LEU A 163 -36.16 8.07 8.20
N CYS A 164 -35.58 8.07 9.41
CA CYS A 164 -34.69 7.00 9.87
C CYS A 164 -35.38 5.63 9.83
N SER A 165 -36.64 5.58 10.27
CA SER A 165 -37.43 4.35 10.26
C SER A 165 -37.69 3.87 8.84
N SER A 166 -38.07 4.76 7.91
CA SER A 166 -38.27 4.43 6.51
C SER A 166 -36.99 3.99 5.79
N CYS A 167 -35.84 4.51 6.19
CA CYS A 167 -34.54 4.13 5.61
C CYS A 167 -33.88 2.92 6.30
N GLU A 168 -34.48 2.38 7.38
CA GLU A 168 -33.89 1.37 8.26
C GLU A 168 -32.50 1.78 8.76
N LEU A 169 -32.39 3.02 9.24
CA LEU A 169 -31.16 3.61 9.77
C LEU A 169 -31.28 3.84 11.28
N ASN A 170 -30.15 3.69 11.98
CA ASN A 170 -30.02 4.17 13.35
C ASN A 170 -30.09 5.71 13.35
N SER A 171 -30.69 6.32 14.37
CA SER A 171 -30.73 7.78 14.56
C SER A 171 -29.34 8.43 14.54
N GLN A 172 -28.30 7.71 14.98
CA GLN A 172 -26.90 8.16 14.91
C GLN A 172 -26.34 8.22 13.47
N SER A 173 -27.02 7.61 12.49
CA SER A 173 -26.59 7.58 11.08
C SER A 173 -27.34 8.59 10.20
N LEU A 174 -28.07 9.53 10.81
CA LEU A 174 -28.69 10.66 10.12
C LEU A 174 -28.04 11.96 10.61
N PHE A 175 -27.57 12.78 9.68
CA PHE A 175 -27.00 14.08 9.96
C PHE A 175 -27.70 15.17 9.15
N VAL A 176 -27.61 16.39 9.66
CA VAL A 176 -28.13 17.59 9.00
C VAL A 176 -26.97 18.51 8.68
N LEU A 177 -26.90 18.95 7.43
CA LEU A 177 -25.93 19.90 6.92
C LEU A 177 -26.64 21.16 6.43
N PRO A 178 -26.72 22.21 7.26
CA PRO A 178 -27.22 23.51 6.83
C PRO A 178 -26.25 24.15 5.84
N HIS A 179 -26.77 24.62 4.71
CA HIS A 179 -26.00 25.44 3.80
C HIS A 179 -25.98 26.89 4.28
N GLY A 180 -24.79 27.40 4.62
CA GLY A 180 -24.59 28.80 5.02
C GLY A 180 -23.13 29.14 5.34
N ASP A 181 -22.90 30.27 6.00
CA ASP A 181 -21.57 30.86 6.24
C ASP A 181 -20.62 30.00 7.12
N HIS A 182 -21.12 28.93 7.75
CA HIS A 182 -20.36 28.06 8.66
C HIS A 182 -20.15 26.62 8.15
N LEU A 183 -20.32 26.37 6.84
CA LEU A 183 -20.23 25.05 6.22
C LEU A 183 -18.98 24.26 6.67
N GLN A 184 -17.82 24.92 6.72
CA GLN A 184 -16.55 24.31 7.12
C GLN A 184 -16.59 23.65 8.52
N GLY A 185 -17.27 24.27 9.49
CA GLY A 185 -17.40 23.75 10.85
C GLY A 185 -18.31 22.53 10.93
N TYR A 186 -19.40 22.51 10.15
CA TYR A 186 -20.26 21.33 10.01
C TYR A 186 -19.52 20.19 9.31
N THR A 187 -18.79 20.50 8.23
CA THR A 187 -17.96 19.53 7.50
C THR A 187 -16.98 18.83 8.45
N ILE A 188 -16.24 19.57 9.29
CA ILE A 188 -15.29 18.96 10.24
C ILE A 188 -16.00 18.01 11.23
N ARG A 189 -17.19 18.38 11.73
CA ARG A 189 -17.97 17.48 12.61
C ARG A 189 -18.42 16.21 11.90
N LEU A 190 -18.88 16.33 10.65
CA LEU A 190 -19.24 15.19 9.82
C LEU A 190 -18.03 14.30 9.53
N GLU A 191 -16.89 14.89 9.18
CA GLU A 191 -15.63 14.15 8.96
C GLU A 191 -15.24 13.31 10.18
N ASN A 192 -15.32 13.88 11.38
CA ASN A 192 -15.02 13.16 12.62
C ASN A 192 -16.02 12.02 12.86
N ALA A 193 -17.32 12.25 12.65
CA ALA A 193 -18.33 11.20 12.79
C ALA A 193 -18.11 10.05 11.79
N PHE A 194 -17.84 10.36 10.51
CA PHE A 194 -17.55 9.34 9.50
C PHE A 194 -16.25 8.59 9.79
N TYR A 195 -15.26 9.28 10.37
CA TYR A 195 -14.04 8.65 10.82
C TYR A 195 -14.30 7.64 11.95
N GLU A 196 -15.06 7.99 12.99
CA GLU A 196 -15.45 7.08 14.07
C GLU A 196 -16.23 5.86 13.56
N PHE A 197 -17.10 6.07 12.59
CA PHE A 197 -17.82 4.98 11.92
C PHE A 197 -16.88 4.06 11.16
N SER A 198 -15.89 4.63 10.48
CA SER A 198 -14.83 3.87 9.82
C SER A 198 -13.99 3.08 10.82
N GLN A 199 -13.68 3.64 11.98
CA GLN A 199 -12.96 2.94 13.06
C GLN A 199 -13.72 1.69 13.52
N THR A 200 -15.02 1.83 13.72
CA THR A 200 -15.90 0.73 14.13
C THR A 200 -15.95 -0.36 13.06
N TYR A 201 -16.05 0.02 11.78
CA TYR A 201 -16.01 -0.91 10.65
C TYR A 201 -14.72 -1.73 10.65
N TYR A 202 -13.55 -1.07 10.68
CA TYR A 202 -12.27 -1.76 10.65
C TYR A 202 -12.04 -2.64 11.89
N HIS A 203 -12.54 -2.22 13.06
CA HIS A 203 -12.50 -3.04 14.28
C HIS A 203 -13.28 -4.35 14.12
N ASN A 204 -14.47 -4.29 13.53
CA ASN A 204 -15.28 -5.48 13.26
C ASN A 204 -14.63 -6.38 12.20
N GLU A 205 -14.04 -5.81 11.16
CA GLU A 205 -13.28 -6.59 10.17
C GLU A 205 -12.06 -7.29 10.78
N VAL A 206 -11.33 -6.63 11.69
CA VAL A 206 -10.25 -7.27 12.46
C VAL A 206 -10.77 -8.43 13.30
N LYS A 207 -11.91 -8.27 13.99
CA LYS A 207 -12.55 -9.35 14.76
C LYS A 207 -12.93 -10.53 13.86
N ASN A 208 -13.52 -10.27 12.69
CA ASN A 208 -13.88 -11.32 11.72
C ASN A 208 -12.65 -12.10 11.26
N ILE A 209 -11.56 -11.41 10.92
CA ILE A 209 -10.30 -12.05 10.52
C ILE A 209 -9.69 -12.85 11.67
N LYS A 210 -9.75 -12.34 12.90
CA LYS A 210 -9.28 -13.05 14.09
C LYS A 210 -10.07 -14.33 14.33
N SER A 211 -11.40 -14.26 14.28
CA SER A 211 -12.28 -15.42 14.38
C SER A 211 -11.94 -16.48 13.31
N HIS A 212 -11.74 -16.06 12.06
CA HIS A 212 -11.33 -17.00 11.00
C HIS A 212 -9.98 -17.66 11.28
N LYS A 213 -9.03 -16.90 11.84
CA LYS A 213 -7.68 -17.40 12.17
C LYS A 213 -7.73 -18.49 13.24
N GLU A 214 -8.64 -18.42 14.20
CA GLU A 214 -8.79 -19.40 15.30
C GLU A 214 -9.19 -20.79 14.80
N HIS A 215 -9.86 -20.88 13.64
CA HIS A 215 -10.25 -22.13 13.01
C HIS A 215 -9.15 -22.75 12.13
N LEU A 216 -7.94 -22.17 12.10
CA LEU A 216 -6.85 -22.65 11.24
C LEU A 216 -5.93 -23.63 11.96
N ASN A 217 -5.69 -24.79 11.33
CA ASN A 217 -4.62 -25.69 11.73
C ASN A 217 -3.23 -25.07 11.50
N LYS A 218 -2.41 -24.96 12.57
CA LYS A 218 -1.05 -24.38 12.51
C LYS A 218 -0.12 -25.13 11.55
N ASN A 219 -0.20 -26.46 11.50
CA ASN A 219 0.72 -27.28 10.70
C ASN A 219 0.42 -27.21 9.19
N ALA A 220 -0.84 -27.04 8.82
CA ALA A 220 -1.27 -27.01 7.41
C ALA A 220 -1.36 -25.59 6.84
N HIS A 221 -1.64 -24.58 7.67
CA HIS A 221 -2.10 -23.27 7.20
C HIS A 221 -1.15 -22.10 7.50
N HIS A 222 0.16 -22.32 7.57
CA HIS A 222 1.18 -21.28 7.82
C HIS A 222 0.97 -20.02 6.95
N TYR A 223 0.73 -20.19 5.65
CA TYR A 223 0.48 -19.07 4.72
C TYR A 223 -0.76 -18.25 5.09
N LEU A 224 -1.80 -18.90 5.60
CA LEU A 224 -2.98 -18.20 6.09
C LEU A 224 -2.68 -17.45 7.38
N TYR A 225 -1.92 -18.03 8.32
CA TYR A 225 -1.53 -17.33 9.53
C TYR A 225 -0.77 -16.03 9.24
N ILE A 226 0.19 -16.06 8.31
CA ILE A 226 0.92 -14.87 7.85
C ILE A 226 -0.05 -13.87 7.23
N ARG A 227 -0.91 -14.32 6.30
CA ARG A 227 -1.90 -13.47 5.63
C ARG A 227 -2.86 -12.79 6.61
N HIS A 228 -3.42 -13.53 7.57
CA HIS A 228 -4.39 -12.99 8.53
C HIS A 228 -3.71 -11.96 9.44
N GLN A 229 -2.49 -12.23 9.91
CA GLN A 229 -1.72 -11.25 10.70
C GLN A 229 -1.40 -9.99 9.90
N PHE A 230 -0.96 -10.12 8.65
CA PHE A 230 -0.73 -8.97 7.77
C PHE A 230 -2.00 -8.13 7.60
N LYS A 231 -3.15 -8.77 7.33
CA LYS A 231 -4.43 -8.07 7.15
C LYS A 231 -4.87 -7.34 8.42
N MET A 232 -4.74 -7.96 9.59
CA MET A 232 -5.04 -7.29 10.87
C MET A 232 -4.09 -6.11 11.10
N GLY A 233 -2.81 -6.23 10.75
CA GLY A 233 -1.87 -5.10 10.78
C GLY A 233 -2.33 -3.95 9.89
N PHE A 234 -2.69 -4.24 8.65
CA PHE A 234 -3.12 -3.25 7.67
C PHE A 234 -4.43 -2.55 8.06
N LEU A 235 -5.42 -3.29 8.57
CA LEU A 235 -6.66 -2.70 9.07
C LEU A 235 -6.43 -1.82 10.30
N ASN A 236 -5.48 -2.16 11.16
CA ASN A 236 -5.11 -1.28 12.29
C ASN A 236 -4.32 -0.04 11.83
N GLU A 237 -3.57 -0.09 10.72
CA GLU A 237 -3.03 1.14 10.10
C GLU A 237 -4.15 2.06 9.59
N LEU A 238 -5.19 1.51 8.94
CA LEU A 238 -6.39 2.28 8.52
C LEU A 238 -7.14 2.89 9.72
N LYS A 239 -7.01 2.27 10.91
CA LYS A 239 -7.51 2.80 12.17
C LYS A 239 -6.60 3.84 12.83
N HIS A 240 -5.42 4.09 12.27
CA HIS A 240 -4.35 4.85 12.92
C HIS A 240 -3.89 4.29 14.27
N ASP A 241 -4.14 3.01 14.57
CA ASP A 241 -3.58 2.31 15.73
C ASP A 241 -2.23 1.70 15.36
N ILE A 242 -1.21 2.56 15.35
CA ILE A 242 0.17 2.23 14.93
C ILE A 242 0.77 1.12 15.82
N HIS A 243 0.49 1.13 17.13
CA HIS A 243 1.01 0.15 18.07
C HIS A 243 0.44 -1.25 17.81
N THR A 244 -0.88 -1.36 17.65
CA THR A 244 -1.52 -2.66 17.36
C THR A 244 -1.16 -3.15 15.97
N ALA A 245 -1.04 -2.24 14.98
CA ALA A 245 -0.55 -2.56 13.65
C ALA A 245 0.86 -3.17 13.70
N HIS A 246 1.79 -2.50 14.40
CA HIS A 246 3.16 -2.98 14.59
C HIS A 246 3.21 -4.37 15.24
N LYS A 247 2.40 -4.61 16.28
CA LYS A 247 2.28 -5.94 16.91
C LYS A 247 1.85 -6.99 15.88
N HIS A 248 0.79 -6.76 15.12
CA HIS A 248 0.32 -7.73 14.12
C HIS A 248 1.34 -8.00 13.01
N TYR A 249 2.03 -6.97 12.52
CA TYR A 249 3.12 -7.16 11.55
C TYR A 249 4.29 -7.95 12.13
N THR A 250 4.62 -7.75 13.40
CA THR A 250 5.67 -8.53 14.09
C THR A 250 5.28 -10.01 14.13
N HIS A 251 4.04 -10.33 14.48
CA HIS A 251 3.54 -11.71 14.44
C HIS A 251 3.51 -12.27 13.02
N ALA A 252 3.12 -11.47 12.02
CA ALA A 252 3.16 -11.90 10.61
C ALA A 252 4.58 -12.26 10.17
N TYR A 253 5.57 -11.46 10.58
CA TYR A 253 6.97 -11.68 10.29
C TYR A 253 7.49 -12.94 10.96
N ASN A 254 7.21 -13.14 12.25
CA ASN A 254 7.64 -14.33 12.99
C ASN A 254 7.06 -15.61 12.38
N ASN A 255 5.75 -15.64 12.08
CA ASN A 255 5.11 -16.76 11.39
C ASN A 255 5.73 -17.03 10.01
N LEU A 256 6.21 -15.99 9.32
CA LEU A 256 6.86 -16.13 8.02
C LEU A 256 8.26 -16.76 8.14
N LEU A 257 8.98 -16.51 9.24
CA LEU A 257 10.30 -17.11 9.48
C LEU A 257 10.23 -18.61 9.78
N GLU A 258 9.09 -19.11 10.25
CA GLU A 258 8.83 -20.55 10.49
C GLU A 258 8.61 -21.32 9.18
N VAL A 259 8.33 -20.62 8.07
CA VAL A 259 8.12 -21.26 6.77
C VAL A 259 9.45 -21.73 6.19
N ARG A 260 9.52 -23.03 5.86
CA ARG A 260 10.65 -23.60 5.12
C ARG A 260 10.77 -22.96 3.74
N ILE A 261 11.95 -22.42 3.46
CA ILE A 261 12.30 -21.82 2.18
C ILE A 261 12.96 -22.88 1.29
N VAL A 262 12.44 -23.02 0.08
CA VAL A 262 12.95 -23.84 -1.01
C VAL A 262 12.93 -23.01 -2.29
N ASP A 263 13.64 -23.41 -3.34
CA ASP A 263 13.83 -22.56 -4.53
C ASP A 263 12.51 -22.13 -5.18
N THR A 264 11.51 -23.00 -5.14
CA THR A 264 10.19 -22.80 -5.74
C THR A 264 9.33 -21.76 -5.03
N ASN A 265 9.50 -21.58 -3.71
CA ASN A 265 8.74 -20.62 -2.91
C ASN A 265 9.59 -19.41 -2.44
N ALA A 266 10.91 -19.44 -2.66
CA ALA A 266 11.83 -18.42 -2.19
C ALA A 266 11.47 -17.01 -2.67
N SER A 267 11.02 -16.86 -3.92
CA SER A 267 10.61 -15.56 -4.47
C SER A 267 9.39 -14.98 -3.74
N GLU A 268 8.34 -15.78 -3.52
CA GLU A 268 7.13 -15.36 -2.82
C GLU A 268 7.43 -15.00 -1.36
N ILE A 269 8.19 -15.84 -0.66
CA ILE A 269 8.55 -15.60 0.74
C ILE A 269 9.41 -14.34 0.87
N ARG A 270 10.45 -14.16 0.03
CA ARG A 270 11.29 -12.95 0.07
C ARG A 270 10.51 -11.68 -0.24
N THR A 271 9.61 -11.74 -1.22
CA THR A 271 8.74 -10.60 -1.58
C THR A 271 7.87 -10.19 -0.39
N VAL A 272 7.17 -11.15 0.22
CA VAL A 272 6.30 -10.86 1.37
C VAL A 272 7.09 -10.48 2.62
N ALA A 273 8.26 -11.09 2.84
CA ALA A 273 9.16 -10.72 3.94
C ALA A 273 9.59 -9.25 3.81
N GLY A 274 9.97 -8.81 2.61
CA GLY A 274 10.33 -7.43 2.33
C GLY A 274 9.16 -6.47 2.59
N PHE A 275 7.94 -6.85 2.21
CA PHE A 275 6.75 -6.03 2.45
C PHE A 275 6.44 -5.87 3.94
N ILE A 276 6.49 -6.96 4.71
CA ILE A 276 6.27 -6.92 6.17
C ILE A 276 7.39 -6.12 6.83
N ASN A 277 8.64 -6.32 6.43
CA ASN A 277 9.79 -5.63 7.00
C ASN A 277 9.72 -4.11 6.75
N TYR A 278 9.30 -3.70 5.55
CA TYR A 278 9.03 -2.29 5.25
C TYR A 278 7.99 -1.68 6.16
N LYS A 279 6.85 -2.36 6.35
CA LYS A 279 5.81 -1.91 7.28
C LYS A 279 6.33 -1.80 8.71
N LEU A 280 7.10 -2.78 9.18
CA LEU A 280 7.72 -2.74 10.50
C LEU A 280 8.65 -1.54 10.67
N CYS A 281 9.61 -1.36 9.76
CA CYS A 281 10.57 -0.27 9.85
C CYS A 281 9.87 1.10 9.77
N ARG A 282 8.90 1.26 8.87
CA ARG A 282 8.11 2.50 8.74
C ARG A 282 7.34 2.83 10.02
N LEU A 283 6.67 1.84 10.63
CA LEU A 283 5.95 2.04 11.88
C LEU A 283 6.90 2.31 13.05
N MET A 284 8.06 1.65 13.12
CA MET A 284 9.08 1.93 14.14
C MET A 284 9.59 3.38 14.04
N PHE A 285 9.82 3.91 12.85
CA PHE A 285 10.14 5.33 12.68
C PHE A 285 8.99 6.24 13.15
N ALA A 286 7.74 5.93 12.79
CA ALA A 286 6.57 6.68 13.24
C ALA A 286 6.36 6.63 14.77
N LEU A 287 6.83 5.56 15.43
CA LEU A 287 6.83 5.40 16.88
C LEU A 287 8.06 6.02 17.57
N ASN A 288 8.91 6.75 16.85
CA ASN A 288 10.17 7.29 17.34
C ASN A 288 11.15 6.24 17.88
N LEU A 289 11.19 5.06 17.24
CA LEU A 289 12.08 3.93 17.56
C LEU A 289 13.12 3.68 16.44
N PRO A 290 14.00 4.65 16.11
CA PRO A 290 14.92 4.55 14.98
C PRO A 290 15.97 3.43 15.15
N ARG A 291 16.42 3.18 16.39
CA ARG A 291 17.39 2.12 16.68
C ARG A 291 16.80 0.74 16.43
N ASP A 292 15.55 0.55 16.81
CA ASP A 292 14.82 -0.71 16.57
C ASP A 292 14.57 -0.90 15.09
N ALA A 293 14.20 0.16 14.34
CA ALA A 293 14.06 0.09 12.88
C ALA A 293 15.36 -0.36 12.19
N ILE A 294 16.50 0.22 12.58
CA ILE A 294 17.82 -0.15 12.05
C ILE A 294 18.18 -1.60 12.42
N SER A 295 17.93 -2.00 13.67
CA SER A 295 18.19 -3.36 14.15
C SER A 295 17.34 -4.40 13.41
N GLN A 296 16.05 -4.12 13.26
CA GLN A 296 15.10 -4.94 12.53
C GLN A 296 15.52 -5.10 11.06
N PHE A 297 15.92 -4.00 10.40
CA PHE A 297 16.40 -4.06 9.02
C PHE A 297 17.68 -4.89 8.88
N LYS A 298 18.67 -4.70 9.76
CA LYS A 298 19.91 -5.51 9.74
C LYS A 298 19.61 -6.99 9.93
N ALA A 299 18.79 -7.33 10.93
CA ALA A 299 18.37 -8.71 11.18
C ALA A 299 17.58 -9.30 9.98
N HIS A 300 16.78 -8.49 9.30
CA HIS A 300 16.09 -8.90 8.08
C HIS A 300 17.08 -9.26 6.96
N ILE A 301 18.06 -8.40 6.68
CA ILE A 301 19.07 -8.67 5.66
C ILE A 301 19.89 -9.91 6.02
N ASP A 302 20.34 -10.03 7.27
CA ASP A 302 21.15 -11.18 7.71
C ASP A 302 20.43 -12.53 7.55
N ARG A 303 19.10 -12.55 7.77
CA ARG A 303 18.29 -13.78 7.62
C ARG A 303 18.10 -14.20 6.18
N PHE A 304 18.03 -13.25 5.24
CA PHE A 304 17.65 -13.51 3.85
C PHE A 304 18.80 -13.41 2.84
N LYS A 305 19.93 -12.76 3.16
CA LYS A 305 21.07 -12.56 2.23
C LYS A 305 21.66 -13.84 1.64
N ASN A 306 21.51 -14.97 2.33
CA ASN A 306 22.01 -16.27 1.87
C ASN A 306 20.89 -17.16 1.29
N ARG A 307 19.66 -16.67 1.21
CA ARG A 307 18.48 -17.43 0.77
C ARG A 307 18.06 -17.00 -0.64
N MET A 308 18.92 -17.29 -1.62
CA MET A 308 18.77 -16.81 -2.99
C MET A 308 17.57 -17.45 -3.72
N GLY A 309 17.33 -18.73 -3.48
CA GLY A 309 16.48 -19.58 -4.32
C GLY A 309 17.31 -20.16 -5.47
N PHE A 310 16.70 -20.33 -6.64
CA PHE A 310 17.39 -20.77 -7.87
C PHE A 310 18.66 -19.96 -8.14
N GLN A 311 19.80 -20.65 -8.30
CA GLN A 311 21.11 -20.03 -8.53
C GLN A 311 21.16 -19.34 -9.90
N GLU A 312 20.46 -19.90 -10.87
CA GLU A 312 20.29 -19.40 -12.23
C GLU A 312 19.58 -18.03 -12.28
N LEU A 313 18.94 -17.64 -11.18
CA LEU A 313 18.23 -16.37 -10.99
C LEU A 313 18.85 -15.52 -9.87
N ALA A 314 20.13 -15.73 -9.52
CA ALA A 314 20.80 -14.99 -8.45
C ALA A 314 20.76 -13.46 -8.64
N PHE A 315 20.71 -12.96 -9.88
CA PHE A 315 20.51 -11.53 -10.16
C PHE A 315 19.20 -10.97 -9.59
N GLU A 316 18.11 -11.75 -9.53
CA GLU A 316 16.86 -11.33 -8.88
C GLU A 316 17.05 -11.18 -7.36
N HIS A 317 17.92 -12.00 -6.75
CA HIS A 317 18.25 -11.87 -5.34
C HIS A 317 18.98 -10.56 -5.05
N TYR A 318 19.98 -10.22 -5.87
CA TYR A 318 20.71 -8.96 -5.75
C TYR A 318 19.84 -7.74 -6.07
N ALA A 319 18.92 -7.86 -7.04
CA ALA A 319 17.91 -6.86 -7.31
C ALA A 319 17.00 -6.62 -6.08
N TRP A 320 16.55 -7.71 -5.43
CA TRP A 320 15.76 -7.62 -4.21
C TRP A 320 16.53 -6.97 -3.06
N LEU A 321 17.78 -7.36 -2.82
CA LEU A 321 18.64 -6.75 -1.79
C LEU A 321 18.82 -5.26 -2.05
N SER A 322 19.20 -4.89 -3.28
CA SER A 322 19.32 -3.50 -3.70
C SER A 322 18.05 -2.71 -3.41
N LYS A 323 16.87 -3.27 -3.75
CA LYS A 323 15.59 -2.63 -3.46
C LYS A 323 15.34 -2.49 -1.95
N GLN A 324 15.57 -3.52 -1.14
CA GLN A 324 15.38 -3.45 0.33
C GLN A 324 16.19 -2.31 0.94
N TYR A 325 17.46 -2.16 0.55
CA TYR A 325 18.32 -1.07 1.01
C TYR A 325 17.85 0.30 0.52
N SER A 326 17.45 0.43 -0.75
CA SER A 326 16.94 1.71 -1.28
C SER A 326 15.69 2.17 -0.55
N VAL A 327 14.72 1.26 -0.36
CA VAL A 327 13.45 1.56 0.30
C VAL A 327 13.65 1.86 1.78
N PHE A 328 14.58 1.16 2.46
CA PHE A 328 14.93 1.51 3.83
C PHE A 328 15.59 2.91 3.91
N GLY A 329 16.42 3.26 2.91
CA GLY A 329 16.94 4.61 2.75
C GLY A 329 15.83 5.65 2.63
N ASP A 330 14.81 5.39 1.80
CA ASP A 330 13.68 6.30 1.58
C ASP A 330 12.88 6.56 2.87
N ILE A 331 12.51 5.51 3.61
CA ILE A 331 11.76 5.68 4.87
C ILE A 331 12.59 6.35 5.97
N PHE A 332 13.91 6.15 5.97
CA PHE A 332 14.79 6.83 6.91
C PHE A 332 14.93 8.31 6.53
N ASP A 333 15.07 8.63 5.24
CA ASP A 333 15.09 10.02 4.77
C ASP A 333 13.78 10.76 5.06
N GLU A 334 12.64 10.09 4.88
CA GLU A 334 11.33 10.61 5.29
C GLU A 334 11.28 10.88 6.81
N ALA A 335 11.74 9.94 7.63
CA ALA A 335 11.79 10.13 9.09
C ALA A 335 12.68 11.33 9.49
N VAL A 336 13.82 11.54 8.81
CA VAL A 336 14.68 12.71 9.04
C VAL A 336 13.97 14.00 8.67
N LYS A 337 13.27 14.05 7.54
CA LYS A 337 12.46 15.21 7.13
C LYS A 337 11.34 15.52 8.12
N LEU A 338 10.83 14.50 8.82
CA LEU A 338 9.83 14.63 9.88
C LEU A 338 10.43 14.98 11.27
N GLY A 339 11.73 15.25 11.35
CA GLY A 339 12.38 15.76 12.56
C GLY A 339 13.28 14.76 13.30
N LEU A 340 13.48 13.54 12.77
CA LEU A 340 14.43 12.59 13.34
C LEU A 340 15.88 13.12 13.15
N PRO A 341 16.68 13.28 14.22
CA PRO A 341 18.08 13.68 14.08
C PRO A 341 18.91 12.55 13.49
N ALA A 342 19.49 12.77 12.31
CA ALA A 342 20.48 11.88 11.70
C ALA A 342 21.89 12.43 11.88
N VAL A 343 22.86 11.53 11.98
CA VAL A 343 24.28 11.85 12.20
C VAL A 343 25.14 11.27 11.09
N GLN A 344 26.39 11.74 10.98
CA GLN A 344 27.33 11.30 9.94
C GLN A 344 27.55 9.79 9.87
N THR A 345 27.40 9.08 10.98
CA THR A 345 27.58 7.62 11.07
C THR A 345 26.28 6.83 10.89
N GLN A 346 25.12 7.50 10.90
CA GLN A 346 23.79 6.90 10.80
C GLN A 346 22.86 7.84 10.04
N HIS A 347 22.86 7.69 8.72
CA HIS A 347 22.04 8.49 7.82
C HIS A 347 21.58 7.69 6.58
N PRO A 348 20.57 8.15 5.83
CA PRO A 348 19.99 7.43 4.69
C PRO A 348 21.01 7.07 3.58
N GLY A 349 21.97 7.97 3.31
CA GLY A 349 23.03 7.76 2.31
C GLY A 349 23.82 6.44 2.43
N ILE A 350 23.99 5.90 3.64
CA ILE A 350 24.66 4.60 3.85
C ILE A 350 23.87 3.48 3.16
N TYR A 351 22.55 3.52 3.24
CA TYR A 351 21.67 2.51 2.67
C TYR A 351 21.57 2.65 1.15
N TYR A 352 21.54 3.86 0.60
CA TYR A 352 21.62 4.06 -0.85
C TYR A 352 22.95 3.58 -1.44
N GLN A 353 24.07 3.78 -0.72
CA GLN A 353 25.36 3.24 -1.12
C GLN A 353 25.34 1.70 -1.16
N GLN A 354 24.81 1.05 -0.12
CA GLN A 354 24.66 -0.41 -0.11
C GLN A 354 23.73 -0.90 -1.22
N ALA A 355 22.65 -0.17 -1.50
CA ALA A 355 21.76 -0.46 -2.62
C ALA A 355 22.51 -0.44 -3.97
N ALA A 356 23.36 0.57 -4.20
CA ALA A 356 24.18 0.67 -5.41
C ALA A 356 25.21 -0.47 -5.53
N GLN A 357 25.80 -0.90 -4.41
CA GLN A 357 26.71 -2.05 -4.37
C GLN A 357 26.00 -3.34 -4.81
N TYR A 358 24.80 -3.61 -4.29
CA TYR A 358 24.01 -4.78 -4.73
C TYR A 358 23.48 -4.65 -6.16
N ALA A 359 23.17 -3.44 -6.63
CA ALA A 359 22.83 -3.23 -8.05
C ALA A 359 24.03 -3.52 -8.98
N THR A 360 25.24 -3.21 -8.53
CA THR A 360 26.48 -3.58 -9.24
C THR A 360 26.69 -5.09 -9.26
N MET A 361 26.43 -5.79 -8.15
CA MET A 361 26.46 -7.27 -8.11
C MET A 361 25.42 -7.89 -9.03
N ARG A 362 24.19 -7.34 -9.06
CA ARG A 362 23.13 -7.74 -10.00
C ARG A 362 23.61 -7.66 -11.45
N LYS A 363 24.25 -6.54 -11.84
CA LYS A 363 24.78 -6.34 -13.18
C LYS A 363 25.83 -7.40 -13.55
N LYS A 364 26.80 -7.66 -12.66
CA LYS A 364 27.85 -8.68 -12.88
C LYS A 364 27.28 -10.08 -13.05
N ILE A 365 26.39 -10.49 -12.15
CA ILE A 365 25.78 -11.82 -12.18
C ILE A 365 24.84 -12.00 -13.38
N CYS A 366 24.14 -10.94 -13.80
CA CYS A 366 23.36 -10.98 -15.04
C CYS A 366 24.26 -11.21 -16.27
N GLN A 367 25.43 -10.55 -16.33
CA GLN A 367 26.38 -10.79 -17.42
C GLN A 367 26.88 -12.23 -17.45
N GLU A 368 27.18 -12.81 -16.27
CA GLU A 368 27.63 -14.20 -16.16
C GLU A 368 26.52 -15.20 -16.56
N LEU A 369 25.34 -15.09 -15.95
CA LEU A 369 24.26 -16.07 -16.09
C LEU A 369 23.41 -15.91 -17.35
N CYS A 370 23.29 -14.70 -17.90
CA CYS A 370 22.40 -14.42 -19.03
C CYS A 370 23.16 -14.27 -20.36
N SER A 371 24.49 -14.37 -20.38
CA SER A 371 25.29 -14.22 -21.61
C SER A 371 24.86 -15.18 -22.73
N SER A 372 24.63 -16.45 -22.39
CA SER A 372 24.26 -17.53 -23.31
C SER A 372 22.82 -17.47 -23.83
N VAL A 373 21.95 -16.66 -23.22
CA VAL A 373 20.52 -16.58 -23.54
C VAL A 373 20.29 -15.68 -24.75
N ALA A 374 20.03 -16.27 -25.92
CA ALA A 374 19.86 -15.54 -27.17
C ALA A 374 18.38 -15.36 -27.59
N THR A 375 17.52 -16.33 -27.27
CA THR A 375 16.13 -16.39 -27.75
C THR A 375 15.16 -16.51 -26.58
N TYR A 376 13.98 -15.90 -26.73
CA TYR A 376 12.89 -16.08 -25.77
C TYR A 376 12.24 -17.47 -25.97
N PRO A 377 11.94 -18.22 -24.89
CA PRO A 377 11.32 -19.54 -25.01
C PRO A 377 9.89 -19.46 -25.58
N HIS A 378 9.51 -20.49 -26.34
CA HIS A 378 8.17 -20.66 -26.90
C HIS A 378 7.65 -22.08 -26.60
N PRO A 379 6.41 -22.27 -26.12
CA PRO A 379 5.40 -21.25 -25.77
C PRO A 379 5.82 -20.35 -24.60
N ASP A 380 5.22 -19.17 -24.48
CA ASP A 380 5.60 -18.18 -23.46
C ASP A 380 5.31 -18.70 -22.02
N PRO A 381 6.34 -19.02 -21.22
CA PRO A 381 6.15 -19.52 -19.87
C PRO A 381 5.67 -18.42 -18.89
N LEU A 382 5.74 -17.14 -19.29
CA LEU A 382 5.27 -15.98 -18.53
C LEU A 382 3.89 -15.50 -18.99
N GLY A 383 3.22 -16.23 -19.89
CA GLY A 383 1.94 -15.84 -20.49
C GLY A 383 0.77 -15.70 -19.51
N VAL A 384 0.93 -16.08 -18.24
CA VAL A 384 -0.07 -15.84 -17.19
C VAL A 384 -0.03 -14.37 -16.76
N ILE A 385 -0.93 -13.57 -17.36
CA ILE A 385 -0.99 -12.11 -17.18
C ILE A 385 -1.43 -11.73 -15.75
N HIS A 386 -2.27 -12.53 -15.10
CA HIS A 386 -2.88 -12.20 -13.80
C HIS A 386 -2.46 -13.16 -12.69
N LEU A 387 -1.43 -12.78 -11.93
CA LEU A 387 -1.05 -13.48 -10.71
C LEU A 387 -1.91 -13.05 -9.54
N GLU A 388 -2.53 -14.01 -8.85
CA GLU A 388 -3.39 -13.73 -7.69
C GLU A 388 -2.58 -13.27 -6.47
N PHE A 389 -1.32 -13.71 -6.34
CA PHE A 389 -0.46 -13.42 -5.18
C PHE A 389 0.86 -12.76 -5.54
N TYR A 390 1.44 -12.03 -4.59
CA TYR A 390 2.75 -11.38 -4.75
C TYR A 390 3.90 -12.37 -4.74
N GLY A 391 4.89 -12.16 -5.62
CA GLY A 391 6.11 -12.96 -5.70
C GLY A 391 5.92 -14.39 -6.24
N GLN A 392 4.73 -14.75 -6.74
CA GLN A 392 4.52 -16.03 -7.42
C GLN A 392 5.21 -16.07 -8.78
N ARG A 393 5.70 -17.26 -9.13
CA ARG A 393 6.23 -17.53 -10.46
C ARG A 393 5.07 -17.68 -11.46
N PRO A 394 5.08 -16.97 -12.61
CA PRO A 394 4.02 -17.06 -13.61
C PRO A 394 3.72 -18.47 -14.09
N TRP A 395 4.74 -19.31 -14.21
CA TRP A 395 4.62 -20.71 -14.61
C TRP A 395 4.19 -21.65 -13.47
N ARG A 396 3.89 -21.11 -12.27
CA ARG A 396 3.34 -21.86 -11.12
C ARG A 396 2.15 -21.17 -10.46
N PRO A 397 1.06 -20.89 -11.20
CA PRO A 397 -0.07 -20.17 -10.62
C PRO A 397 -0.78 -21.03 -9.57
N GLY A 398 -0.61 -20.69 -8.29
CA GLY A 398 -1.36 -21.28 -7.18
C GLY A 398 -1.14 -22.78 -6.92
N LYS A 399 -0.08 -23.38 -7.49
CA LYS A 399 0.28 -24.81 -7.36
C LYS A 399 1.52 -25.07 -6.49
N VAL A 400 2.10 -24.01 -5.92
CA VAL A 400 3.41 -24.04 -5.20
C VAL A 400 3.51 -25.13 -4.13
N THR A 401 2.39 -25.48 -3.50
CA THR A 401 2.31 -26.44 -2.38
C THR A 401 1.67 -27.79 -2.74
N ALA A 402 1.09 -27.93 -3.93
CA ALA A 402 0.20 -29.06 -4.23
C ALA A 402 0.75 -30.02 -5.29
N GLU A 403 1.57 -29.55 -6.23
CA GLU A 403 2.05 -30.35 -7.36
C GLU A 403 3.58 -30.31 -7.47
N PRO A 404 4.22 -31.43 -7.87
CA PRO A 404 5.66 -31.45 -8.10
C PRO A 404 6.05 -30.48 -9.24
N PRO A 405 7.26 -29.89 -9.18
CA PRO A 405 7.85 -29.15 -10.29
C PRO A 405 7.78 -29.91 -11.63
N ASP A 406 7.26 -29.27 -12.68
CA ASP A 406 7.53 -29.71 -14.06
C ASP A 406 8.92 -29.18 -14.46
N PRO A 407 9.94 -30.04 -14.64
CA PRO A 407 11.30 -29.59 -14.92
C PRO A 407 11.42 -28.77 -16.21
N GLN A 408 10.65 -29.10 -17.25
CA GLN A 408 10.74 -28.43 -18.54
C GLN A 408 10.12 -27.03 -18.47
N LEU A 409 8.96 -26.91 -17.81
CA LEU A 409 8.32 -25.63 -17.59
C LEU A 409 9.18 -24.71 -16.70
N GLU A 410 9.86 -25.28 -15.72
CA GLU A 410 10.78 -24.54 -14.84
C GLU A 410 11.99 -23.99 -15.58
N LEU A 411 12.61 -24.82 -16.41
CA LEU A 411 13.74 -24.42 -17.26
C LEU A 411 13.32 -23.29 -18.20
N ASN A 412 12.17 -23.42 -18.85
CA ASN A 412 11.63 -22.38 -19.74
C ASN A 412 11.34 -21.09 -18.97
N GLY A 413 10.74 -21.17 -17.78
CA GLY A 413 10.48 -20.01 -16.92
C GLY A 413 11.75 -19.26 -16.51
N ILE A 414 12.78 -19.99 -16.08
CA ILE A 414 14.10 -19.43 -15.74
C ILE A 414 14.73 -18.76 -16.96
N HIS A 415 14.73 -19.43 -18.11
CA HIS A 415 15.27 -18.92 -19.36
C HIS A 415 14.57 -17.63 -19.82
N ALA A 416 13.24 -17.56 -19.68
CA ALA A 416 12.47 -16.35 -19.97
C ALA A 416 12.86 -15.17 -19.07
N ILE A 417 13.04 -15.39 -17.77
CA ILE A 417 13.48 -14.31 -16.85
C ILE A 417 14.89 -13.85 -17.18
N GLN A 418 15.82 -14.78 -17.47
CA GLN A 418 17.19 -14.43 -17.88
C GLN A 418 17.19 -13.59 -19.15
N PHE A 419 16.38 -13.95 -20.16
CA PHE A 419 16.23 -13.18 -21.39
C PHE A 419 15.73 -11.76 -21.12
N LEU A 420 14.70 -11.62 -20.28
CA LEU A 420 14.14 -10.31 -19.95
C LEU A 420 15.09 -9.45 -19.12
N GLU A 421 15.88 -10.05 -18.22
CA GLU A 421 16.86 -9.32 -17.40
C GLU A 421 17.93 -8.65 -18.27
N LYS A 422 18.34 -9.26 -19.40
CA LYS A 422 19.30 -8.64 -20.36
C LYS A 422 18.82 -7.31 -20.94
N GLN A 423 17.51 -7.09 -20.98
CA GLN A 423 16.91 -5.88 -21.53
C GLN A 423 16.93 -4.71 -20.53
N ILE A 424 17.27 -4.96 -19.27
CA ILE A 424 17.29 -3.95 -18.22
C ILE A 424 18.57 -3.13 -18.31
N ASN A 425 18.44 -1.80 -18.23
CA ASN A 425 19.59 -0.92 -18.12
C ASN A 425 20.07 -0.85 -16.66
N HIS A 426 20.91 -1.80 -16.25
CA HIS A 426 21.47 -1.84 -14.89
C HIS A 426 22.29 -0.59 -14.55
N SER A 427 23.01 -0.04 -15.52
CA SER A 427 23.86 1.13 -15.30
C SER A 427 23.05 2.34 -14.86
N ASN A 428 21.88 2.58 -15.47
CA ASN A 428 21.00 3.67 -15.06
C ASN A 428 20.50 3.52 -13.60
N ILE A 429 20.23 2.29 -13.17
CA ILE A 429 19.80 2.00 -11.78
C ILE A 429 20.95 2.30 -10.82
N ILE A 430 22.17 1.84 -11.12
CA ILE A 430 23.37 2.07 -10.30
C ILE A 430 23.67 3.57 -10.18
N ILE A 431 23.64 4.28 -11.31
CA ILE A 431 23.85 5.74 -11.39
C ILE A 431 22.82 6.49 -10.53
N ALA A 432 21.53 6.13 -10.63
CA ALA A 432 20.48 6.76 -9.83
C ALA A 432 20.72 6.58 -8.32
N LEU A 433 21.07 5.36 -7.89
CA LEU A 433 21.35 5.04 -6.49
C LEU A 433 22.60 5.78 -5.97
N HIS A 434 23.65 5.88 -6.78
CA HIS A 434 24.81 6.70 -6.43
C HIS A 434 24.45 8.18 -6.28
N GLY A 435 23.61 8.72 -7.18
CA GLY A 435 23.12 10.09 -7.08
C GLY A 435 22.38 10.36 -5.76
N MET A 436 21.50 9.45 -5.34
CA MET A 436 20.81 9.53 -4.05
C MET A 436 21.80 9.47 -2.87
N ALA A 437 22.77 8.55 -2.90
CA ALA A 437 23.80 8.45 -1.87
C ALA A 437 24.66 9.72 -1.78
N ILE A 438 25.15 10.25 -2.91
CA ILE A 438 25.98 11.46 -3.00
C ILE A 438 25.25 12.66 -2.41
N SER A 439 23.96 12.82 -2.73
CA SER A 439 23.12 13.90 -2.18
C SER A 439 23.09 13.85 -0.65
N GLN A 440 22.84 12.66 -0.09
CA GLN A 440 22.82 12.47 1.37
C GLN A 440 24.20 12.73 1.99
N TYR A 441 25.29 12.17 1.45
CA TYR A 441 26.64 12.40 1.97
C TYR A 441 27.09 13.87 1.86
N LYS A 442 26.55 14.63 0.90
CA LYS A 442 26.73 16.09 0.85
C LYS A 442 26.01 16.77 2.01
N THR A 443 24.75 16.42 2.27
CA THR A 443 23.95 16.96 3.39
C THR A 443 24.63 16.73 4.75
N TYR A 444 25.16 15.54 4.99
CA TYR A 444 25.83 15.19 6.26
C TYR A 444 27.32 15.56 6.32
N ARG A 445 27.85 16.29 5.32
CA ARG A 445 29.24 16.76 5.30
C ARG A 445 30.28 15.63 5.41
N CYS A 446 30.11 14.59 4.59
CA CYS A 446 31.03 13.45 4.50
C CYS A 446 31.83 13.48 3.18
N PRO A 447 32.84 14.38 3.03
CA PRO A 447 33.46 14.66 1.73
C PRO A 447 34.22 13.47 1.13
N ARG A 448 34.94 12.68 1.96
CA ARG A 448 35.74 11.54 1.49
C ARG A 448 34.87 10.49 0.80
N THR A 449 33.81 10.04 1.47
CA THR A 449 32.87 9.06 0.90
C THR A 449 32.11 9.64 -0.28
N ARG A 450 31.73 10.92 -0.23
CA ARG A 450 31.09 11.61 -1.35
C ARG A 450 31.93 11.54 -2.61
N ARG A 451 33.22 11.92 -2.54
CA ARG A 451 34.12 11.89 -3.71
C ARG A 451 34.31 10.47 -4.24
N HIS A 452 34.47 9.50 -3.35
CA HIS A 452 34.55 8.09 -3.76
C HIS A 452 33.32 7.64 -4.55
N LEU A 453 32.11 8.01 -4.10
CA LEU A 453 30.87 7.68 -4.82
C LEU A 453 30.75 8.42 -6.15
N VAL A 454 31.23 9.66 -6.25
CA VAL A 454 31.26 10.40 -7.52
C VAL A 454 32.18 9.70 -8.54
N LEU A 455 33.33 9.18 -8.10
CA LEU A 455 34.22 8.40 -8.96
C LEU A 455 33.54 7.11 -9.42
N GLN A 456 32.90 6.36 -8.52
CA GLN A 456 32.14 5.15 -8.89
C GLN A 456 31.01 5.45 -9.87
N MET A 457 30.31 6.58 -9.70
CA MET A 457 29.28 7.04 -10.64
C MET A 457 29.88 7.42 -12.00
N ALA A 458 31.07 8.04 -12.04
CA ALA A 458 31.77 8.38 -13.27
C ALA A 458 32.25 7.13 -14.04
N ASP A 459 32.76 6.12 -13.33
CA ASP A 459 33.11 4.82 -13.89
C ASP A 459 31.88 4.15 -14.50
N GLU A 460 30.72 4.25 -13.83
CA GLU A 460 29.49 3.66 -14.35
C GLU A 460 28.93 4.40 -15.57
N TYR A 461 29.10 5.72 -15.66
CA TYR A 461 28.83 6.47 -16.91
C TYR A 461 29.77 6.06 -18.04
N TYR A 462 31.04 5.80 -17.74
CA TYR A 462 31.99 5.28 -18.73
C TYR A 462 31.53 3.90 -19.23
N ASN A 463 31.14 3.01 -18.32
CA ASN A 463 30.63 1.67 -18.64
C ASN A 463 29.32 1.70 -19.44
N SER A 464 28.50 2.75 -19.27
CA SER A 464 27.26 2.95 -20.05
C SER A 464 27.48 3.69 -21.37
N LYS A 465 28.74 4.00 -21.73
CA LYS A 465 29.16 4.76 -22.92
C LYS A 465 28.72 6.23 -22.94
N ASP A 466 28.34 6.79 -21.79
CA ASP A 466 28.10 8.23 -21.62
C ASP A 466 29.40 8.94 -21.20
N TYR A 467 30.34 9.00 -22.15
CA TYR A 467 31.69 9.53 -21.90
C TYR A 467 31.68 11.01 -21.50
N GLY A 468 30.70 11.80 -21.98
CA GLY A 468 30.59 13.22 -21.66
C GLY A 468 30.30 13.47 -20.18
N LYS A 469 29.33 12.73 -19.61
CA LYS A 469 29.04 12.84 -18.16
C LYS A 469 30.17 12.28 -17.30
N SER A 470 30.78 11.17 -17.72
CA SER A 470 31.94 10.60 -17.03
C SER A 470 33.10 11.62 -16.95
N LEU A 471 33.47 12.23 -18.07
CA LEU A 471 34.53 13.24 -18.13
C LEU A 471 34.22 14.46 -17.25
N THR A 472 32.96 14.91 -17.25
CA THR A 472 32.52 16.05 -16.43
C THR A 472 32.72 15.78 -14.93
N LEU A 473 32.31 14.60 -14.45
CA LEU A 473 32.48 14.21 -13.05
C LEU A 473 33.95 14.05 -12.67
N LEU A 474 34.75 13.40 -13.53
CA LEU A 474 36.19 13.22 -13.29
C LEU A 474 36.93 14.56 -13.24
N THR A 475 36.60 15.49 -14.14
CA THR A 475 37.21 16.83 -14.17
C THR A 475 36.90 17.62 -12.89
N HIS A 476 35.66 17.56 -12.41
CA HIS A 476 35.30 18.18 -11.14
C HIS A 476 36.06 17.54 -9.96
N MET A 477 36.20 16.21 -9.93
CA MET A 477 36.92 15.53 -8.85
C MET A 477 38.44 15.80 -8.87
N LEU A 478 39.05 15.95 -10.05
CA LEU A 478 40.45 16.32 -10.18
C LEU A 478 40.76 17.66 -9.52
N TRP A 479 39.86 18.64 -9.64
CA TRP A 479 40.02 19.93 -8.98
C TRP A 479 39.91 19.79 -7.46
N ASP A 480 38.89 19.07 -6.98
CA ASP A 480 38.70 18.79 -5.55
C ASP A 480 39.94 18.12 -4.92
N PHE A 481 40.55 17.13 -5.59
CA PHE A 481 41.75 16.46 -5.08
C PHE A 481 43.00 17.34 -5.10
N ARG A 482 43.13 18.25 -6.07
CA ARG A 482 44.26 19.19 -6.12
C ARG A 482 44.22 20.24 -5.02
N THR A 483 43.02 20.55 -4.50
CA THR A 483 42.84 21.50 -3.41
C THR A 483 43.06 20.91 -2.01
N GLU A 484 43.13 19.58 -1.88
CA GLU A 484 43.47 18.93 -0.60
C GLU A 484 45.00 18.88 -0.42
N ARG A 485 45.51 19.68 0.52
CA ARG A 485 46.85 19.53 1.10
C ARG A 485 46.76 18.85 2.46
#